data_AF-A0A2V8I355-F1
#
_entry.id   AF-A0A2V8I355-F1
#
_cell.length_a   1.000
_cell.length_b   1.000
_cell.length_c   1.000
_cell.angle_alpha   90.00
_cell.angle_beta   90.00
_cell.angle_gamma   90.00
#
_symmetry.space_group_name_H-M   'P 1'
#
loop_
_entity.id
_entity.type
_entity.pdbx_description
1 polymer ?
#
loop_
_entity_poly.entity_id
_entity_poly.type
_entity_poly.pdbx_seq_one_letter_code
_entity_poly.pdbx_strand_id
1 'polypeptide(L)'
;MCRASHRETAVTLRELGWSDRFAAAYQPWESKIDIQPGRVAIEFNQIFRIYVDGGEIDAVTAGRLKHRARGRVELPAVGDWVALRKRPEEDRGVIVEVLPRRSAFTRRAAGEPTGEQVVAANVDVVFVVMGLDRDYNHRRLERYLLMARESGASPAIILTKPDLSSDLSSQLNDVTTLAGDVIVHVVNPKAGEGLDHVRRHLAPGRTAALLGSSGVGKSTIINRLVGEDVRRTQEVRAADSRGRHTTSHRELVVLPDGGLIIDTPGMPRRAAMRRQGRRRRRNGFSRSARQLPQGAGRARGAGAPAGGAGAEDEALGGGGAGGSSRSACGIGFGPDGYLD
;
A
#
# COMPACT_ATOMS: atom_id res chain seq x y z
N MET A 1 39.42 19.50 11.15
CA MET A 1 38.22 19.97 10.45
C MET A 1 38.01 19.10 9.21
N CYS A 2 37.26 18.01 9.32
CA CYS A 2 36.79 17.27 8.15
C CYS A 2 35.43 17.85 7.76
N ARG A 3 35.36 18.50 6.59
CA ARG A 3 34.08 18.80 5.95
C ARG A 3 33.43 17.45 5.62
N ALA A 4 32.33 17.12 6.29
CA ALA A 4 31.50 16.00 5.91
C ALA A 4 31.07 16.22 4.46
N SER A 5 31.50 15.32 3.56
CA SER A 5 31.10 15.35 2.17
C SER A 5 29.62 14.99 2.09
N HIS A 6 28.77 16.01 2.11
CA HIS A 6 27.37 15.91 1.72
C HIS A 6 27.32 15.39 0.27
N ARG A 7 27.10 14.09 0.07
CA ARG A 7 26.44 13.67 -1.17
C ARG A 7 24.98 14.05 -1.03
N GLU A 8 24.69 15.28 -1.43
CA GLU A 8 23.38 15.83 -1.71
C GLU A 8 22.54 14.76 -2.43
N THR A 9 21.56 14.15 -1.75
CA THR A 9 20.51 13.43 -2.47
C THR A 9 19.64 14.53 -3.07
N ALA A 10 20.12 15.16 -4.15
CA ALA A 10 19.41 16.23 -4.83
C ALA A 10 18.25 15.60 -5.62
N VAL A 11 17.21 15.19 -4.90
CA VAL A 11 15.95 14.71 -5.46
C VAL A 11 15.00 15.88 -5.62
N THR A 12 14.33 15.91 -6.76
CA THR A 12 13.30 16.90 -7.04
C THR A 12 11.97 16.49 -6.43
N LEU A 13 11.08 17.47 -6.21
CA LEU A 13 9.71 17.17 -5.76
C LEU A 13 8.97 16.22 -6.73
N ARG A 14 9.22 16.32 -8.05
CA ARG A 14 8.60 15.45 -9.05
C ARG A 14 9.06 14.00 -8.91
N GLU A 15 10.34 13.75 -8.70
CA GLU A 15 10.89 12.40 -8.46
C GLU A 15 10.37 11.81 -7.15
N LEU A 16 10.04 12.66 -6.18
CA LEU A 16 9.36 12.30 -4.95
C LEU A 16 7.84 12.09 -5.14
N GLY A 17 7.27 12.30 -6.32
CA GLY A 17 5.85 12.05 -6.60
C GLY A 17 4.93 13.26 -6.41
N TRP A 18 5.48 14.49 -6.45
CA TRP A 18 4.67 15.71 -6.47
C TRP A 18 3.84 15.76 -7.75
N SER A 19 2.57 16.11 -7.62
CA SER A 19 1.59 16.11 -8.71
C SER A 19 0.67 17.33 -8.60
N ASP A 20 -0.08 17.62 -9.66
CA ASP A 20 -1.03 18.74 -9.70
C ASP A 20 -2.06 18.71 -8.56
N ARG A 21 -2.42 17.51 -8.10
CA ARG A 21 -3.28 17.34 -6.93
C ARG A 21 -2.65 17.95 -5.66
N PHE A 22 -1.36 17.69 -5.44
CA PHE A 22 -0.65 18.24 -4.28
C PHE A 22 -0.38 19.74 -4.46
N ALA A 23 -0.05 20.18 -5.67
CA ALA A 23 0.07 21.60 -6.00
C ALA A 23 -1.25 22.36 -5.70
N ALA A 24 -2.39 21.84 -6.15
CA ALA A 24 -3.70 22.43 -5.87
C ALA A 24 -4.04 22.46 -4.37
N ALA A 25 -3.70 21.40 -3.63
CA ALA A 25 -3.88 21.38 -2.17
C ALA A 25 -2.91 22.32 -1.43
N TYR A 26 -1.77 22.62 -2.04
CA TYR A 26 -0.72 23.48 -1.49
C TYR A 26 -0.94 24.97 -1.80
N GLN A 27 -1.78 25.31 -2.78
CA GLN A 27 -2.11 26.69 -3.18
C GLN A 27 -2.27 27.70 -2.02
N PRO A 28 -2.90 27.40 -0.87
CA PRO A 28 -3.03 28.34 0.25
C PRO A 28 -1.69 28.77 0.91
N TRP A 29 -0.59 28.10 0.57
CA TRP A 29 0.74 28.30 1.12
C TRP A 29 1.73 28.89 0.11
N GLU A 30 1.41 28.89 -1.18
CA GLU A 30 2.31 29.26 -2.28
C GLU A 30 2.82 30.71 -2.19
N SER A 31 2.00 31.63 -1.65
CA SER A 31 2.38 33.03 -1.45
C SER A 31 3.27 33.28 -0.23
N LYS A 32 3.55 32.26 0.58
CA LYS A 32 4.32 32.40 1.83
C LYS A 32 5.76 32.00 1.60
N ILE A 33 6.64 33.00 1.63
CA ILE A 33 8.07 32.85 1.29
C ILE A 33 8.84 31.89 2.22
N ASP A 34 8.37 31.71 3.47
CA ASP A 34 9.00 30.86 4.47
C ASP A 34 8.43 29.43 4.50
N ILE A 35 7.53 29.09 3.58
CA ILE A 35 6.88 27.78 3.52
C ILE A 35 7.17 27.14 2.17
N GLN A 36 7.55 25.87 2.21
CA GLN A 36 7.82 25.04 1.05
C GLN A 36 7.09 23.70 1.18
N PRO A 37 6.77 23.03 0.05
CA PRO A 37 6.29 21.66 0.10
C PRO A 37 7.43 20.72 0.53
N GLY A 38 7.07 19.64 1.21
CA GLY A 38 8.01 18.59 1.55
C GLY A 38 7.32 17.25 1.75
N ARG A 39 8.09 16.16 1.66
CA ARG A 39 7.59 14.80 1.83
C ARG A 39 8.22 14.14 3.06
N VAL A 40 7.38 13.63 3.96
CA VAL A 40 7.85 12.97 5.19
C VAL A 40 8.60 11.68 4.83
N ALA A 41 9.89 11.66 5.10
CA ALA A 41 10.78 10.54 4.83
C ALA A 41 10.89 9.57 6.01
N ILE A 42 11.17 10.12 7.20
CA ILE A 42 11.41 9.34 8.42
C ILE A 42 10.60 9.95 9.56
N GLU A 43 10.07 9.10 10.43
CA GLU A 43 9.47 9.49 11.71
C GLU A 43 10.27 8.84 12.85
N PHE A 44 10.88 9.67 13.73
CA PHE A 44 11.59 9.19 14.90
C PHE A 44 11.41 10.14 16.10
N ASN A 45 10.83 9.65 17.21
CA ASN A 45 10.63 10.42 18.44
C ASN A 45 10.01 11.82 18.23
N GLN A 46 8.95 11.92 17.41
CA GLN A 46 8.27 13.18 17.03
C GLN A 46 9.11 14.18 16.21
N ILE A 47 10.33 13.80 15.82
CA ILE A 47 11.13 14.48 14.83
C ILE A 47 10.89 13.78 13.50
N PHE A 48 10.68 14.56 12.47
CA PHE A 48 10.44 14.09 11.11
C PHE A 48 11.58 14.52 10.23
N ARG A 49 12.15 13.60 9.45
CA ARG A 49 13.00 13.99 8.34
C ARG A 49 12.12 14.19 7.12
N ILE A 50 12.24 15.35 6.48
CA ILE A 50 11.42 15.76 5.35
C ILE A 50 12.32 15.91 4.12
N TYR A 51 12.02 15.18 3.05
CA TYR A 51 12.57 15.49 1.74
C TYR A 51 11.96 16.79 1.24
N VAL A 52 12.81 17.72 0.83
CA VAL A 52 12.45 18.96 0.13
C VAL A 52 13.17 18.99 -1.21
N ASP A 53 12.87 19.99 -2.04
CA ASP A 53 13.53 20.10 -3.33
C ASP A 53 15.05 20.25 -3.14
N GLY A 54 15.81 19.31 -3.68
CA GLY A 54 17.27 19.30 -3.60
C GLY A 54 17.86 18.92 -2.24
N GLY A 55 17.06 18.52 -1.24
CA GLY A 55 17.64 18.23 0.08
C GLY A 55 16.69 17.63 1.13
N GLU A 56 17.15 17.67 2.38
CA GLU A 56 16.46 17.09 3.54
C GLU A 56 16.47 18.08 4.71
N ILE A 57 15.36 18.15 5.45
CA ILE A 57 15.20 19.02 6.61
C ILE A 57 14.58 18.23 7.76
N ASP A 58 15.20 18.29 8.94
CA ASP A 58 14.57 17.81 10.16
C ASP A 58 13.51 18.81 10.63
N ALA A 59 12.34 18.30 11.00
CA ALA A 59 11.17 19.10 11.32
C ALA A 59 10.37 18.55 12.49
N VAL A 60 9.57 19.42 13.10
CA VAL A 60 8.60 19.06 14.15
C VAL A 60 7.19 19.48 13.75
N THR A 61 6.17 18.81 14.29
CA THR A 61 4.78 19.22 14.05
C THR A 61 4.43 20.49 14.82
N ALA A 62 3.84 21.48 14.13
CA ALA A 62 3.35 22.70 14.78
C ALA A 62 2.36 22.40 15.91
N GLY A 63 2.47 23.10 17.04
CA GLY A 63 1.54 22.93 18.17
C GLY A 63 0.07 23.10 17.75
N ARG A 64 -0.24 24.11 16.92
CA ARG A 64 -1.59 24.33 16.37
C ARG A 64 -2.11 23.13 15.59
N LEU A 65 -1.26 22.46 14.80
CA LEU A 65 -1.64 21.26 14.06
C LEU A 65 -1.94 20.11 15.02
N LYS A 66 -1.09 19.92 16.05
CA LYS A 66 -1.34 18.91 17.11
C LYS A 66 -2.67 19.15 17.84
N HIS A 67 -2.99 20.41 18.16
CA HIS A 67 -4.24 20.76 18.85
C HIS A 67 -5.48 20.63 17.97
N ARG A 68 -5.39 20.94 16.67
CA ARG A 68 -6.51 20.82 15.72
C ARG A 68 -6.79 19.37 15.34
N ALA A 69 -5.76 18.52 15.35
CA ALA A 69 -5.87 17.12 14.97
C ALA A 69 -6.85 16.37 15.88
N ARG A 70 -7.84 15.72 15.28
CA ARG A 70 -8.88 14.95 16.01
C ARG A 70 -8.39 13.57 16.46
N GLY A 71 -7.16 13.21 16.12
CA GLY A 71 -6.52 11.96 16.49
C GLY A 71 -5.20 11.76 15.75
N ARG A 72 -4.49 10.68 16.08
CA ARG A 72 -3.18 10.37 15.48
C ARG A 72 -3.25 10.13 13.97
N VAL A 73 -4.41 9.81 13.43
CA VAL A 73 -4.63 9.71 11.98
C VAL A 73 -4.54 11.05 11.24
N GLU A 74 -4.67 12.20 11.92
CA GLU A 74 -4.52 13.52 11.29
C GLU A 74 -3.12 14.11 11.49
N LEU A 75 -2.25 13.42 12.23
CA LEU A 75 -0.85 13.81 12.41
C LEU A 75 0.00 13.33 11.22
N PRO A 76 1.16 13.97 10.98
CA PRO A 76 2.09 13.57 9.92
C PRO A 76 2.55 12.12 10.11
N ALA A 77 2.65 11.39 8.99
CA ALA A 77 3.20 10.04 8.92
C ALA A 77 4.11 9.90 7.69
N VAL A 78 4.95 8.86 7.66
CA VAL A 78 5.85 8.60 6.53
C VAL A 78 5.08 8.52 5.21
N GLY A 79 5.59 9.20 4.19
CA GLY A 79 4.98 9.35 2.86
C GLY A 79 4.01 10.53 2.73
N ASP A 80 3.66 11.21 3.81
CA ASP A 80 2.81 12.41 3.75
C ASP A 80 3.49 13.56 3.02
N TRP A 81 2.70 14.29 2.25
CA TRP A 81 3.07 15.60 1.74
C TRP A 81 2.65 16.66 2.75
N VAL A 82 3.53 17.62 3.01
CA VAL A 82 3.33 18.63 4.03
C VAL A 82 3.65 20.02 3.50
N ALA A 83 3.00 21.03 4.09
CA ALA A 83 3.51 22.39 4.05
C ALA A 83 4.51 22.55 5.21
N LEU A 84 5.76 22.81 4.88
CA LEU A 84 6.87 22.92 5.81
C LEU A 84 7.31 24.38 5.90
N ARG A 85 7.19 24.97 7.08
CA ARG A 85 7.84 26.26 7.35
C ARG A 85 9.32 26.03 7.68
N LYS A 86 10.21 26.80 7.07
CA LYS A 86 11.63 26.81 7.42
C LYS A 86 12.12 28.24 7.36
N ARG A 87 12.55 28.77 8.50
CA ARG A 87 13.21 30.07 8.57
C ARG A 87 14.73 29.89 8.54
N PRO A 88 15.49 30.82 7.91
CA PRO A 88 16.94 30.70 7.80
C PRO A 88 17.67 30.54 9.15
N GLU A 89 17.16 31.18 10.20
CA GLU A 89 17.73 31.22 11.55
C GLU A 89 17.39 30.02 12.43
N GLU A 90 16.43 29.18 12.03
CA GLU A 90 16.03 28.01 12.82
C GLU A 90 16.80 26.77 12.36
N ASP A 91 17.22 25.89 13.26
CA ASP A 91 17.87 24.63 12.87
C ASP A 91 16.89 23.64 12.22
N ARG A 92 15.63 23.65 12.68
CA ARG A 92 14.58 22.71 12.25
C ARG A 92 13.44 23.42 11.55
N GLY A 93 12.78 22.71 10.64
CA GLY A 93 11.53 23.15 10.07
C GLY A 93 10.32 22.86 10.99
N VAL A 94 9.18 23.45 10.64
CA VAL A 94 7.91 23.23 11.33
C VAL A 94 6.86 22.79 10.32
N ILE A 95 6.31 21.59 10.50
CA ILE A 95 5.20 21.08 9.70
C ILE A 95 3.94 21.84 10.11
N VAL A 96 3.43 22.69 9.21
CA VAL A 96 2.25 23.52 9.49
C VAL A 96 0.94 22.88 9.04
N GLU A 97 1.00 22.01 8.03
CA GLU A 97 -0.17 21.33 7.47
C GLU A 97 0.24 19.99 6.83
N VAL A 98 -0.65 19.00 6.94
CA VAL A 98 -0.55 17.73 6.19
C VAL A 98 -1.51 17.81 5.02
N LEU A 99 -1.00 17.66 3.80
CA LEU A 99 -1.82 17.71 2.59
C LEU A 99 -2.74 16.47 2.49
N PRO A 100 -3.87 16.55 1.77
CA PRO A 100 -4.84 15.45 1.69
C PRO A 100 -4.26 14.18 1.07
N ARG A 101 -4.21 13.11 1.87
CA ARG A 101 -3.70 11.80 1.45
C ARG A 101 -4.49 11.20 0.29
N ARG A 102 -3.77 10.58 -0.65
CA ARG A 102 -4.37 9.74 -1.70
C ARG A 102 -4.67 8.33 -1.19
N SER A 103 -3.76 7.79 -0.39
CA SER A 103 -3.85 6.48 0.22
C SER A 103 -3.26 6.51 1.63
N ALA A 104 -3.71 5.61 2.49
CA ALA A 104 -3.23 5.53 3.86
C ALA A 104 -3.34 4.10 4.40
N PHE A 105 -2.27 3.64 5.04
CA PHE A 105 -2.27 2.44 5.86
C PHE A 105 -2.34 2.82 7.32
N THR A 106 -3.30 2.24 8.03
CA THR A 106 -3.55 2.51 9.45
C THR A 106 -3.34 1.28 10.31
N ARG A 107 -2.76 1.47 11.49
CA ARG A 107 -2.60 0.44 12.53
C ARG A 107 -3.33 0.88 13.78
N ARG A 108 -4.04 -0.03 14.45
CA ARG A 108 -4.54 0.21 15.81
C ARG A 108 -3.36 0.25 16.78
N ALA A 109 -3.18 1.35 17.50
CA ALA A 109 -2.21 1.43 18.58
C ALA A 109 -2.62 0.50 19.72
N ALA A 110 -1.66 -0.19 20.32
CA ALA A 110 -1.93 -0.99 21.52
C ALA A 110 -2.25 -0.05 22.70
N GLY A 111 -3.31 -0.34 23.44
CA GLY A 111 -3.66 0.36 24.69
C GLY A 111 -4.66 1.52 24.59
N GLU A 112 -5.04 1.97 23.38
CA GLU A 112 -6.10 2.96 23.20
C GLU A 112 -7.26 2.37 22.39
N PRO A 113 -8.52 2.39 22.91
CA PRO A 113 -9.70 1.89 22.17
C PRO A 113 -9.96 2.60 20.83
N THR A 114 -9.40 3.80 20.64
CA THR A 114 -9.65 4.71 19.52
C THR A 114 -8.39 5.17 18.77
N GLY A 115 -7.18 4.78 19.22
CA GLY A 115 -5.93 5.30 18.68
C GLY A 115 -5.48 4.61 17.40
N GLU A 116 -6.09 4.92 16.25
CA GLU A 116 -5.53 4.53 14.96
C GLU A 116 -4.37 5.48 14.58
N GLN A 117 -3.27 4.93 14.09
CA GLN A 117 -2.12 5.70 13.58
C GLN A 117 -1.86 5.33 12.13
N VAL A 118 -1.60 6.34 11.29
CA VAL A 118 -1.13 6.12 9.92
C VAL A 118 0.32 5.67 9.95
N VAL A 119 0.63 4.55 9.31
CA VAL A 119 1.98 3.97 9.24
C VAL A 119 2.67 4.25 7.90
N ALA A 120 1.89 4.47 6.84
CA ALA A 120 2.37 4.85 5.51
C ALA A 120 1.27 5.60 4.76
N ALA A 121 1.63 6.66 4.05
CA ALA A 121 0.72 7.48 3.27
C ALA A 121 1.19 7.66 1.82
N ASN A 122 0.24 7.95 0.93
CA ASN A 122 0.48 8.24 -0.49
C ASN A 122 1.21 7.13 -1.26
N VAL A 123 1.03 5.87 -0.85
CA VAL A 123 1.46 4.66 -1.56
C VAL A 123 0.66 4.49 -2.86
N ASP A 124 1.35 4.27 -3.98
CA ASP A 124 0.78 3.95 -5.30
C ASP A 124 0.49 2.46 -5.43
N VAL A 125 1.48 1.64 -5.08
CA VAL A 125 1.47 0.20 -5.29
C VAL A 125 1.81 -0.54 -4.01
N VAL A 126 1.13 -1.65 -3.77
CA VAL A 126 1.35 -2.49 -2.59
C VAL A 126 1.72 -3.87 -3.07
N PHE A 127 2.98 -4.24 -2.84
CA PHE A 127 3.46 -5.57 -3.16
C PHE A 127 3.07 -6.52 -2.04
N VAL A 128 2.12 -7.41 -2.33
CA VAL A 128 1.74 -8.50 -1.44
C VAL A 128 2.68 -9.67 -1.69
N VAL A 129 3.66 -9.82 -0.80
CA VAL A 129 4.74 -10.79 -0.86
C VAL A 129 4.34 -12.07 -0.12
N MET A 130 4.46 -13.21 -0.80
CA MET A 130 4.17 -14.54 -0.29
C MET A 130 5.28 -15.51 -0.68
N GLY A 131 5.79 -16.28 0.29
CA GLY A 131 6.71 -17.37 0.00
C GLY A 131 5.95 -18.60 -0.51
N LEU A 132 6.54 -19.29 -1.50
CA LEU A 132 6.06 -20.58 -2.02
C LEU A 132 6.58 -21.78 -1.19
N ASP A 133 7.04 -21.50 0.03
CA ASP A 133 7.44 -22.47 1.03
C ASP A 133 6.28 -22.79 2.00
N ARG A 134 6.58 -23.18 3.24
CA ARG A 134 5.59 -23.44 4.29
C ARG A 134 4.73 -22.22 4.66
N ASP A 135 5.03 -21.01 4.15
CA ASP A 135 4.24 -19.81 4.36
C ASP A 135 3.13 -19.59 3.30
N TYR A 136 3.05 -20.43 2.26
CA TYR A 136 2.03 -20.36 1.20
C TYR A 136 0.62 -20.48 1.79
N ASN A 137 -0.21 -19.44 1.65
CA ASN A 137 -1.49 -19.35 2.35
C ASN A 137 -2.50 -18.42 1.64
N HIS A 138 -3.45 -19.01 0.92
CA HIS A 138 -4.48 -18.29 0.15
C HIS A 138 -5.30 -17.30 1.00
N ARG A 139 -5.81 -17.74 2.15
CA ARG A 139 -6.63 -16.87 3.04
C ARG A 139 -5.88 -15.62 3.49
N ARG A 140 -4.56 -15.73 3.65
CA ARG A 140 -3.70 -14.59 3.97
C ARG A 140 -3.49 -13.68 2.78
N LEU A 141 -3.31 -14.25 1.58
CA LEU A 141 -3.21 -13.50 0.33
C LEU A 141 -4.45 -12.61 0.14
N GLU A 142 -5.64 -13.21 0.18
CA GLU A 142 -6.94 -12.51 0.02
C GLU A 142 -7.06 -11.34 0.97
N ARG A 143 -6.74 -11.59 2.25
CA ARG A 143 -6.82 -10.56 3.28
C ARG A 143 -5.86 -9.40 3.01
N TYR A 144 -4.64 -9.67 2.54
CA TYR A 144 -3.69 -8.61 2.20
C TYR A 144 -4.07 -7.87 0.92
N LEU A 145 -4.63 -8.54 -0.07
CA LEU A 145 -5.18 -7.90 -1.28
C LEU A 145 -6.33 -6.96 -0.92
N LEU A 146 -7.23 -7.38 -0.01
CA LEU A 146 -8.29 -6.53 0.51
C LEU A 146 -7.71 -5.28 1.21
N MET A 147 -6.74 -5.46 2.11
CA MET A 147 -6.09 -4.33 2.79
C MET A 147 -5.42 -3.36 1.79
N ALA A 148 -4.76 -3.87 0.76
CA ALA A 148 -4.14 -3.04 -0.27
C ALA A 148 -5.20 -2.19 -0.99
N ARG A 149 -6.29 -2.80 -1.45
CA ARG A 149 -7.38 -2.09 -2.15
C ARG A 149 -8.07 -1.05 -1.28
N GLU A 150 -8.38 -1.39 -0.03
CA GLU A 150 -9.05 -0.45 0.88
C GLU A 150 -8.16 0.74 1.27
N SER A 151 -6.84 0.58 1.24
CA SER A 151 -5.89 1.70 1.47
C SER A 151 -5.95 2.77 0.37
N GLY A 152 -6.52 2.45 -0.79
CA GLY A 152 -6.52 3.28 -1.99
C GLY A 152 -5.31 3.05 -2.92
N ALA A 153 -4.43 2.10 -2.59
CA ALA A 153 -3.29 1.72 -3.43
C ALA A 153 -3.61 0.51 -4.31
N SER A 154 -2.88 0.37 -5.43
CA SER A 154 -3.05 -0.76 -6.35
C SER A 154 -2.25 -1.98 -5.85
N PRO A 155 -2.87 -3.16 -5.66
CA PRO A 155 -2.12 -4.36 -5.29
C PRO A 155 -1.32 -4.92 -6.48
N ALA A 156 -0.17 -5.54 -6.18
CA ALA A 156 0.54 -6.47 -7.06
C ALA A 156 1.09 -7.61 -6.20
N ILE A 157 1.08 -8.84 -6.70
CA ILE A 157 1.52 -10.03 -5.95
C ILE A 157 2.97 -10.34 -6.31
N ILE A 158 3.77 -10.67 -5.30
CA ILE A 158 5.13 -11.18 -5.46
C ILE A 158 5.21 -12.54 -4.78
N LEU A 159 5.40 -13.59 -5.58
CA LEU A 159 5.67 -14.94 -5.12
C LEU A 159 7.19 -15.15 -5.04
N THR A 160 7.68 -15.47 -3.85
CA THR A 160 9.11 -15.66 -3.58
C THR A 160 9.44 -17.12 -3.30
N LYS A 161 10.73 -17.45 -3.36
CA LYS A 161 11.27 -18.80 -3.12
C LYS A 161 10.68 -19.86 -4.06
N PRO A 162 10.61 -19.60 -5.39
CA PRO A 162 10.09 -20.59 -6.34
C PRO A 162 10.89 -21.89 -6.33
N ASP A 163 12.16 -21.83 -5.95
CA ASP A 163 13.06 -22.97 -5.73
C ASP A 163 12.61 -23.96 -4.65
N LEU A 164 11.72 -23.53 -3.75
CA LEU A 164 11.17 -24.36 -2.67
C LEU A 164 9.76 -24.89 -2.97
N SER A 165 9.21 -24.55 -4.14
CA SER A 165 7.91 -25.04 -4.59
C SER A 165 8.00 -26.49 -5.04
N SER A 166 7.07 -27.33 -4.58
CA SER A 166 6.92 -28.70 -5.08
C SER A 166 6.12 -28.77 -6.38
N ASP A 167 5.29 -27.76 -6.67
CA ASP A 167 4.44 -27.68 -7.86
C ASP A 167 4.12 -26.20 -8.16
N LEU A 168 5.06 -25.54 -8.83
CA LEU A 168 4.98 -24.10 -9.10
C LEU A 168 3.80 -23.78 -10.03
N SER A 169 3.56 -24.61 -11.03
CA SER A 169 2.50 -24.40 -12.02
C SER A 169 1.11 -24.41 -11.39
N SER A 170 0.84 -25.39 -10.53
CA SER A 170 -0.42 -25.46 -9.79
C SER A 170 -0.60 -24.27 -8.84
N GLN A 171 0.43 -23.95 -8.06
CA GLN A 171 0.38 -22.82 -7.12
C GLN A 171 0.19 -21.47 -7.81
N LEU A 172 0.75 -21.29 -9.02
CA LEU A 172 0.54 -20.09 -9.85
C LEU A 172 -0.88 -20.00 -10.38
N ASN A 173 -1.44 -21.12 -10.85
CA ASN A 173 -2.82 -21.17 -11.31
C ASN A 173 -3.80 -20.82 -10.18
N ASP A 174 -3.59 -21.37 -8.98
CA ASP A 174 -4.38 -21.07 -7.79
C ASP A 174 -4.33 -19.59 -7.43
N VAL A 175 -3.12 -19.01 -7.37
CA VAL A 175 -2.93 -17.60 -7.04
C VAL A 175 -3.57 -16.70 -8.09
N THR A 176 -3.39 -17.00 -9.37
CA THR A 176 -3.94 -16.20 -10.47
C THR A 176 -5.46 -16.24 -10.46
N THR A 177 -6.05 -17.42 -10.26
CA THR A 177 -7.51 -17.61 -10.14
C THR A 177 -8.08 -16.80 -8.97
N LEU A 178 -7.42 -16.84 -7.81
CA LEU A 178 -7.83 -16.12 -6.60
C LEU A 178 -7.64 -14.60 -6.76
N ALA A 179 -6.58 -14.17 -7.42
CA ALA A 179 -6.18 -12.78 -7.53
C ALA A 179 -6.98 -12.01 -8.60
N GLY A 180 -7.57 -12.70 -9.58
CA GLY A 180 -8.26 -12.08 -10.71
C GLY A 180 -7.30 -11.22 -11.52
N ASP A 181 -7.65 -9.94 -11.74
CA ASP A 181 -6.86 -9.01 -12.55
C ASP A 181 -5.58 -8.48 -11.87
N VAL A 182 -5.26 -8.95 -10.66
CA VAL A 182 -4.04 -8.50 -9.96
C VAL A 182 -2.83 -9.18 -10.57
N ILE A 183 -1.86 -8.38 -11.01
CA ILE A 183 -0.60 -8.86 -11.60
C ILE A 183 0.18 -9.70 -10.58
N VAL A 184 0.64 -10.87 -11.01
CA VAL A 184 1.46 -11.80 -10.23
C VAL A 184 2.86 -11.86 -10.80
N HIS A 185 3.87 -11.64 -9.95
CA HIS A 185 5.28 -11.82 -10.30
C HIS A 185 5.89 -12.96 -9.51
N VAL A 186 6.65 -13.83 -10.17
CA VAL A 186 7.52 -14.81 -9.51
C VAL A 186 8.92 -14.24 -9.47
N VAL A 187 9.52 -14.22 -8.29
CA VAL A 187 10.87 -13.69 -8.10
C VAL A 187 11.70 -14.60 -7.21
N ASN A 188 12.99 -14.68 -7.51
CA ASN A 188 13.98 -15.29 -6.61
C ASN A 188 14.98 -14.21 -6.19
N PRO A 189 14.72 -13.45 -5.10
CA PRO A 189 15.57 -12.33 -4.71
C PRO A 189 16.99 -12.75 -4.32
N LYS A 190 17.18 -14.02 -3.92
CA LYS A 190 18.51 -14.56 -3.62
C LYS A 190 19.32 -14.75 -4.89
N ALA A 191 18.71 -15.33 -5.94
CA ALA A 191 19.33 -15.48 -7.25
C ALA A 191 19.34 -14.18 -8.07
N GLY A 192 18.55 -13.17 -7.68
CA GLY A 192 18.42 -11.89 -8.41
C GLY A 192 17.39 -11.94 -9.55
N GLU A 193 16.60 -13.01 -9.65
CA GLU A 193 15.70 -13.26 -10.78
C GLU A 193 14.33 -12.60 -10.59
N GLY A 194 13.76 -12.07 -11.68
CA GLY A 194 12.40 -11.54 -11.74
C GLY A 194 12.20 -10.14 -11.12
N LEU A 195 13.23 -9.55 -10.51
CA LEU A 195 13.14 -8.23 -9.88
C LEU A 195 12.89 -7.09 -10.88
N ASP A 196 13.27 -7.26 -12.15
CA ASP A 196 13.02 -6.24 -13.18
C ASP A 196 11.52 -6.03 -13.42
N HIS A 197 10.72 -7.09 -13.26
CA HIS A 197 9.27 -6.96 -13.31
C HIS A 197 8.70 -6.16 -12.15
N VAL A 198 9.33 -6.23 -10.97
CA VAL A 198 8.99 -5.42 -9.80
C VAL A 198 9.41 -3.96 -10.03
N ARG A 199 10.60 -3.72 -10.59
CA ARG A 199 11.10 -2.38 -10.94
C ARG A 199 10.17 -1.61 -11.88
N ARG A 200 9.52 -2.29 -12.83
CA ARG A 200 8.54 -1.65 -13.75
C ARG A 200 7.35 -0.99 -13.05
N HIS A 201 7.03 -1.38 -11.82
CA HIS A 201 6.00 -0.71 -11.01
C HIS A 201 6.50 0.54 -10.28
N LEU A 202 7.81 0.76 -10.25
CA LEU A 202 8.52 1.77 -9.48
C LEU A 202 9.08 2.88 -10.40
N ALA A 203 8.30 3.34 -11.37
CA ALA A 203 8.65 4.52 -12.15
C ALA A 203 8.91 5.74 -11.23
N PRO A 204 9.72 6.73 -11.64
CA PRO A 204 9.96 7.96 -10.88
C PRO A 204 8.66 8.58 -10.34
N GLY A 205 8.68 9.00 -9.07
CA GLY A 205 7.51 9.54 -8.37
C GLY A 205 6.52 8.50 -7.84
N ARG A 206 6.60 7.22 -8.24
CA ARG A 206 5.73 6.16 -7.69
C ARG A 206 6.28 5.59 -6.40
N THR A 207 5.39 5.38 -5.43
CA THR A 207 5.73 4.89 -4.10
C THR A 207 5.16 3.50 -3.87
N ALA A 208 6.00 2.56 -3.44
CA ALA A 208 5.59 1.22 -3.07
C ALA A 208 5.67 0.96 -1.56
N ALA A 209 4.85 0.02 -1.09
CA ALA A 209 4.98 -0.60 0.22
C ALA A 209 4.91 -2.12 0.08
N LEU A 210 5.58 -2.86 0.98
CA LEU A 210 5.57 -4.32 0.98
C LEU A 210 4.72 -4.88 2.14
N LEU A 211 3.79 -5.76 1.81
CA LEU A 211 2.97 -6.52 2.75
C LEU A 211 3.30 -8.00 2.67
N GLY A 212 3.40 -8.69 3.80
CA GLY A 212 3.68 -10.13 3.81
C GLY A 212 4.18 -10.63 5.15
N SER A 213 4.17 -11.94 5.38
CA SER A 213 4.64 -12.53 6.65
C SER A 213 6.11 -12.26 6.92
N SER A 214 6.54 -12.46 8.17
CA SER A 214 7.98 -12.51 8.47
C SER A 214 8.64 -13.65 7.69
N GLY A 215 9.86 -13.43 7.19
CA GLY A 215 10.63 -14.47 6.50
C GLY A 215 10.25 -14.74 5.03
N VAL A 216 9.25 -14.08 4.45
CA VAL A 216 8.87 -14.25 3.02
C VAL A 216 9.81 -13.56 2.03
N GLY A 217 10.84 -12.85 2.50
CA GLY A 217 11.84 -12.21 1.64
C GLY A 217 11.64 -10.71 1.35
N LYS A 218 10.75 -10.01 2.06
CA LYS A 218 10.54 -8.55 1.89
C LYS A 218 11.83 -7.74 2.02
N SER A 219 12.59 -7.93 3.09
CA SER A 219 13.85 -7.21 3.31
C SER A 219 14.88 -7.56 2.24
N THR A 220 14.92 -8.82 1.77
CA THR A 220 15.79 -9.21 0.66
C THR A 220 15.40 -8.48 -0.64
N ILE A 221 14.11 -8.34 -0.94
CA ILE A 221 13.62 -7.56 -2.08
C ILE A 221 14.03 -6.09 -1.94
N ILE A 222 13.75 -5.47 -0.79
CA ILE A 222 14.12 -4.06 -0.51
C ILE A 222 15.62 -3.86 -0.74
N ASN A 223 16.46 -4.70 -0.13
CA ASN A 223 17.92 -4.59 -0.25
C ASN A 223 18.38 -4.69 -1.71
N ARG A 224 17.79 -5.59 -2.49
CA ARG A 224 18.11 -5.76 -3.92
C ARG A 224 17.63 -4.59 -4.78
N LEU A 225 16.51 -3.95 -4.42
CA LEU A 225 15.99 -2.77 -5.12
C LEU A 225 16.78 -1.49 -4.79
N VAL A 226 17.20 -1.34 -3.54
CA VAL A 226 18.00 -0.19 -3.08
C VAL A 226 19.44 -0.26 -3.61
N GLY A 227 20.00 -1.46 -3.73
CA GLY A 227 21.38 -1.67 -4.12
C GLY A 227 22.37 -1.51 -2.97
N GLU A 228 23.56 -2.12 -3.11
CA GLU A 228 24.57 -2.18 -2.04
C GLU A 228 25.24 -0.80 -1.78
N ASP A 229 25.42 0.03 -2.80
CA ASP A 229 26.12 1.32 -2.68
C ASP A 229 25.29 2.38 -1.92
N VAL A 230 23.97 2.41 -2.17
CA VAL A 230 23.05 3.29 -1.43
C VAL A 230 22.95 2.84 0.02
N ARG A 231 22.89 1.53 0.24
CA ARG A 231 22.88 0.95 1.59
C ARG A 231 24.14 1.32 2.38
N ARG A 232 25.34 1.20 1.80
CA ARG A 232 26.59 1.59 2.47
C ARG A 232 26.58 3.08 2.84
N THR A 233 26.05 3.93 1.98
CA THR A 233 25.93 5.37 2.25
C THR A 233 24.95 5.66 3.38
N GLN A 234 23.81 4.96 3.42
CA GLN A 234 22.82 5.06 4.50
C GLN A 234 23.39 4.56 5.84
N GLU A 235 24.12 3.45 5.85
CA GLU A 235 24.77 2.90 7.05
C GLU A 235 25.84 3.86 7.61
N VAL A 236 26.65 4.50 6.75
CA VAL A 236 27.63 5.52 7.17
C VAL A 236 26.92 6.76 7.75
N ARG A 237 25.88 7.28 7.09
CA ARG A 237 25.06 8.40 7.62
C ARG A 237 24.40 8.07 8.95
N ALA A 238 24.02 6.81 9.14
CA ALA A 238 23.43 6.35 10.39
C ALA A 238 24.47 6.21 11.51
N ALA A 239 25.72 5.89 11.20
CA ALA A 239 26.81 5.87 12.18
C ALA A 239 27.20 7.29 12.65
N ASP A 240 27.18 8.28 11.75
CA ASP A 240 27.43 9.69 12.08
C ASP A 240 26.29 10.30 12.92
N SER A 241 25.07 9.78 12.76
CA SER A 241 23.90 10.13 13.56
C SER A 241 23.89 9.30 14.85
N ARG A 242 24.68 9.72 15.85
CA ARG A 242 24.82 9.02 17.16
C ARG A 242 23.51 8.38 17.68
N GLY A 243 23.37 7.07 17.50
CA GLY A 243 22.61 6.19 18.38
C GLY A 243 21.29 5.58 17.85
N ARG A 244 21.24 4.24 17.96
CA ARG A 244 20.08 3.33 18.04
C ARG A 244 19.38 2.95 16.73
N HIS A 245 20.02 2.04 15.99
CA HIS A 245 19.28 1.01 15.27
C HIS A 245 18.69 0.01 16.26
N THR A 246 17.42 0.19 16.57
CA THR A 246 16.56 -0.93 16.95
C THR A 246 15.54 -1.00 15.83
N THR A 247 15.49 -2.11 15.09
CA THR A 247 14.76 -2.42 13.83
C THR A 247 13.27 -1.99 13.77
N SER A 248 12.95 -0.73 14.02
CA SER A 248 11.59 -0.23 14.30
C SER A 248 11.27 1.12 13.64
N HIS A 249 12.21 1.74 12.93
CA HIS A 249 12.00 3.01 12.25
C HIS A 249 11.28 2.78 10.92
N ARG A 250 10.40 3.71 10.54
CA ARG A 250 9.72 3.70 9.24
C ARG A 250 10.43 4.70 8.35
N GLU A 251 10.74 4.30 7.12
CA GLU A 251 11.53 5.11 6.21
C GLU A 251 11.00 5.02 4.79
N LEU A 252 10.90 6.17 4.13
CA LEU A 252 10.70 6.29 2.69
C LEU A 252 12.08 6.39 2.05
N VAL A 253 12.47 5.37 1.29
CA VAL A 253 13.75 5.31 0.59
C VAL A 253 13.54 5.62 -0.89
N VAL A 254 14.35 6.52 -1.43
CA VAL A 254 14.44 6.77 -2.88
C VAL A 254 15.33 5.69 -3.51
N LEU A 255 14.86 5.06 -4.57
CA LEU A 255 15.62 4.03 -5.26
C LEU A 255 16.55 4.63 -6.33
N PRO A 256 17.72 4.02 -6.61
CA PRO A 256 18.65 4.52 -7.63
C PRO A 256 18.03 4.63 -9.02
N ASP A 257 17.20 3.65 -9.38
CA ASP A 257 16.57 3.54 -10.71
C ASP A 257 15.25 4.33 -10.79
N GLY A 258 14.94 5.14 -9.76
CA GLY A 258 13.69 5.87 -9.62
C GLY A 258 12.62 5.13 -8.83
N GLY A 259 11.59 5.88 -8.43
CA GLY A 259 10.55 5.41 -7.54
C GLY A 259 10.99 5.41 -6.07
N LEU A 260 10.05 5.07 -5.20
CA LEU A 260 10.24 5.11 -3.75
C LEU A 260 9.69 3.85 -3.10
N ILE A 261 10.31 3.42 -2.00
CA ILE A 261 9.87 2.30 -1.20
C ILE A 261 9.71 2.71 0.25
N ILE A 262 8.59 2.37 0.87
CA ILE A 262 8.39 2.55 2.29
C ILE A 262 8.78 1.25 3.00
N ASP A 263 9.89 1.27 3.72
CA ASP A 263 10.23 0.21 4.66
C ASP A 263 9.53 0.47 6.00
N THR A 264 8.67 -0.46 6.38
CA THR A 264 8.02 -0.47 7.69
C THR A 264 8.29 -1.82 8.33
N PRO A 265 9.12 -1.86 9.38
CA PRO A 265 9.27 -3.06 10.19
C PRO A 265 7.90 -3.49 10.69
N GLY A 266 7.44 -4.66 10.23
CA GLY A 266 6.19 -5.25 10.68
C GLY A 266 4.93 -4.49 10.27
N MET A 267 4.77 -4.16 8.98
CA MET A 267 3.45 -3.82 8.46
C MET A 267 2.42 -4.85 8.96
N PRO A 268 1.39 -4.44 9.72
CA PRO A 268 0.82 -5.29 10.76
C PRO A 268 -0.10 -6.39 10.22
N ARG A 269 -0.03 -7.59 10.83
CA ARG A 269 -1.05 -8.67 10.74
C ARG A 269 -2.48 -8.21 11.11
N ARG A 270 -2.61 -7.04 11.75
CA ARG A 270 -3.84 -6.41 12.23
C ARG A 270 -3.83 -4.90 11.91
N ALA A 271 -3.76 -4.54 10.62
CA ALA A 271 -4.17 -3.20 10.20
C ALA A 271 -5.69 -3.07 10.35
N ALA A 272 -6.17 -1.91 10.77
CA ALA A 272 -7.60 -1.56 10.72
C ALA A 272 -7.76 -0.38 9.77
N MET A 273 -8.89 -0.28 9.09
CA MET A 273 -9.01 0.49 7.84
C MET A 273 -10.22 1.44 7.87
N ARG A 274 -10.06 2.63 7.29
CA ARG A 274 -11.18 3.53 6.93
C ARG A 274 -10.90 4.28 5.64
N ARG A 275 -11.94 4.41 4.79
CA ARG A 275 -11.99 5.42 3.71
C ARG A 275 -11.93 6.82 4.31
N GLN A 276 -10.85 7.56 4.10
CA GLN A 276 -10.87 9.02 4.26
C GLN A 276 -11.66 9.61 3.08
N GLY A 277 -12.78 10.29 3.36
CA GLY A 277 -13.51 11.07 2.36
C GLY A 277 -14.78 10.46 1.77
N ARG A 278 -15.84 10.37 2.58
CA ARG A 278 -17.19 10.80 2.16
C ARG A 278 -17.71 11.70 3.27
N ARG A 279 -17.82 13.01 3.02
CA ARG A 279 -18.65 13.89 3.85
C ARG A 279 -20.02 13.21 3.93
N ARG A 280 -20.43 12.75 5.13
CA ARG A 280 -21.83 12.41 5.36
C ARG A 280 -22.62 13.69 5.12
N ARG A 281 -23.23 13.84 3.94
CA ARG A 281 -24.39 14.70 3.79
C ARG A 281 -25.44 14.11 4.71
N ARG A 282 -25.56 14.66 5.93
CA ARG A 282 -26.77 14.53 6.73
C ARG A 282 -27.82 15.36 5.99
N ASN A 283 -28.45 14.78 4.97
CA ASN A 283 -29.75 15.27 4.54
C ASN A 283 -30.77 14.73 5.52
N GLY A 284 -31.52 15.68 6.10
CA GLY A 284 -32.57 15.41 7.05
C GLY A 284 -33.65 14.51 6.48
N PHE A 285 -34.18 13.66 7.34
CA PHE A 285 -35.56 13.24 7.26
C PHE A 285 -36.19 13.58 8.60
N SER A 286 -36.89 14.71 8.61
CA SER A 286 -37.92 15.04 9.59
C SER A 286 -38.95 13.91 9.60
N ARG A 287 -39.02 13.16 10.69
CA ARG A 287 -40.18 12.30 10.97
C ARG A 287 -41.32 13.21 11.42
N SER A 288 -42.22 13.55 10.50
CA SER A 288 -43.55 14.02 10.85
C SER A 288 -44.32 12.84 11.42
N ALA A 289 -44.65 12.89 12.71
CA ALA A 289 -45.69 12.07 13.29
C ALA A 289 -47.04 12.50 12.68
N ARG A 290 -47.75 11.57 12.05
CA ARG A 290 -49.20 11.70 11.84
C ARG A 290 -49.88 10.47 12.38
N GLN A 291 -50.82 10.75 13.29
CA GLN A 291 -51.68 9.83 14.01
C GLN A 291 -52.54 9.00 13.05
N LEU A 292 -52.76 7.74 13.42
CA LEU A 292 -53.82 6.88 12.91
C LEU A 292 -55.17 7.31 13.50
N PRO A 293 -56.27 7.32 12.72
CA PRO A 293 -57.60 7.17 13.27
C PRO A 293 -58.03 5.69 13.28
N GLN A 294 -58.69 5.31 14.37
CA GLN A 294 -59.45 4.07 14.51
C GLN A 294 -60.83 4.24 13.84
N GLY A 295 -61.40 3.16 13.30
CA GLY A 295 -62.86 3.08 13.09
C GLY A 295 -63.35 2.30 11.88
N ALA A 296 -63.86 1.09 12.15
CA ALA A 296 -65.06 0.43 11.59
C ALA A 296 -65.29 0.33 10.06
N GLY A 297 -65.53 -0.90 9.58
CA GLY A 297 -66.25 -1.13 8.31
C GLY A 297 -66.18 -2.57 7.80
N ARG A 298 -67.27 -3.31 7.95
CA ARG A 298 -67.53 -4.68 7.42
C ARG A 298 -67.40 -4.75 5.89
N ALA A 299 -66.99 -5.91 5.35
CA ALA A 299 -67.85 -6.85 4.60
C ALA A 299 -67.10 -7.71 3.55
N ARG A 300 -67.29 -9.03 3.70
CA ARG A 300 -67.66 -10.07 2.70
C ARG A 300 -66.85 -10.29 1.41
N GLY A 301 -66.66 -11.59 1.12
CA GLY A 301 -66.67 -12.18 -0.23
C GLY A 301 -65.33 -12.81 -0.60
N ALA A 302 -65.12 -14.10 -0.36
CA ALA A 302 -65.51 -15.23 -1.23
C ALA A 302 -64.49 -15.52 -2.34
N GLY A 303 -64.03 -16.78 -2.43
CA GLY A 303 -63.30 -17.29 -3.59
C GLY A 303 -62.11 -18.19 -3.26
N ALA A 304 -62.40 -19.44 -2.90
CA ALA A 304 -61.47 -20.57 -2.87
C ALA A 304 -61.24 -21.10 -4.33
N PRO A 305 -60.64 -22.29 -4.56
CA PRO A 305 -59.22 -22.68 -4.37
C PRO A 305 -58.69 -23.53 -5.56
N ALA A 306 -57.61 -24.29 -5.29
CA ALA A 306 -57.14 -25.52 -5.97
C ALA A 306 -56.30 -25.35 -7.25
N GLY A 307 -55.30 -26.19 -7.54
CA GLY A 307 -54.76 -27.41 -6.92
C GLY A 307 -53.33 -27.64 -7.46
N GLY A 308 -52.42 -28.28 -6.71
CA GLY A 308 -52.15 -29.73 -6.77
C GLY A 308 -50.99 -30.00 -7.74
N ALA A 309 -49.74 -30.22 -7.30
CA ALA A 309 -49.14 -31.41 -6.65
C ALA A 309 -48.66 -32.51 -7.63
N GLY A 310 -47.42 -33.00 -7.41
CA GLY A 310 -46.85 -34.27 -7.90
C GLY A 310 -45.80 -34.11 -9.02
N ALA A 311 -44.48 -34.20 -8.78
CA ALA A 311 -43.63 -35.36 -8.43
C ALA A 311 -43.29 -36.22 -9.66
N GLU A 312 -42.00 -36.29 -10.04
CA GLU A 312 -41.14 -37.51 -10.04
C GLU A 312 -41.33 -38.35 -11.33
N ASP A 313 -40.38 -39.05 -11.96
CA ASP A 313 -38.94 -39.31 -11.88
C ASP A 313 -38.58 -40.08 -13.20
N GLU A 314 -37.28 -40.31 -13.46
CA GLU A 314 -36.71 -41.34 -14.36
C GLU A 314 -36.93 -41.25 -15.90
N ALA A 315 -36.05 -41.68 -16.81
CA ALA A 315 -34.65 -42.12 -16.80
C ALA A 315 -34.19 -42.38 -18.27
N LEU A 316 -32.87 -42.51 -18.44
CA LEU A 316 -32.13 -43.43 -19.36
C LEU A 316 -31.99 -43.20 -20.88
N GLY A 317 -30.73 -43.42 -21.31
CA GLY A 317 -30.32 -44.03 -22.60
C GLY A 317 -29.63 -43.05 -23.56
N GLY A 318 -28.29 -43.01 -23.66
CA GLY A 318 -27.42 -43.94 -24.43
C GLY A 318 -27.01 -43.25 -25.75
N GLY A 319 -25.82 -43.33 -26.35
CA GLY A 319 -24.55 -44.04 -26.17
C GLY A 319 -23.63 -43.67 -27.36
N GLY A 320 -22.39 -44.20 -27.39
CA GLY A 320 -21.47 -44.21 -28.55
C GLY A 320 -20.32 -43.17 -28.45
N ALA A 321 -19.04 -43.47 -28.22
CA ALA A 321 -18.07 -44.47 -28.69
C ALA A 321 -17.17 -43.98 -29.84
N GLY A 322 -15.85 -44.17 -29.67
CA GLY A 322 -14.78 -44.08 -30.67
C GLY A 322 -13.99 -42.76 -30.63
N GLY A 323 -12.65 -42.70 -30.59
CA GLY A 323 -11.61 -43.71 -30.65
C GLY A 323 -10.25 -43.01 -30.84
N SER A 324 -9.22 -43.53 -30.17
CA SER A 324 -7.78 -43.50 -30.50
C SER A 324 -7.12 -42.27 -31.15
N SER A 325 -6.04 -41.76 -30.55
CA SER A 325 -4.67 -42.07 -30.97
C SER A 325 -3.62 -41.21 -30.24
N ARG A 326 -2.43 -41.80 -30.07
CA ARG A 326 -1.23 -41.25 -29.45
C ARG A 326 -0.59 -40.19 -30.36
N SER A 327 0.03 -39.16 -29.79
CA SER A 327 1.36 -38.74 -30.24
C SER A 327 2.09 -37.95 -29.15
N ALA A 328 3.36 -38.29 -28.98
CA ALA A 328 4.36 -37.58 -28.22
C ALA A 328 5.09 -36.55 -29.10
N CYS A 329 6.07 -35.87 -28.51
CA CYS A 329 6.90 -34.74 -28.99
C CYS A 329 6.30 -33.36 -28.68
N GLY A 330 7.04 -32.38 -28.21
CA GLY A 330 8.48 -32.27 -27.98
C GLY A 330 8.78 -30.86 -27.45
N ILE A 331 9.81 -30.77 -26.62
CA ILE A 331 10.39 -29.55 -26.05
C ILE A 331 11.12 -28.80 -27.17
N GLY A 332 11.04 -27.47 -27.17
CA GLY A 332 11.84 -26.62 -28.07
C GLY A 332 12.00 -25.21 -27.53
N PHE A 333 13.02 -25.00 -26.69
CA PHE A 333 13.59 -23.68 -26.42
C PHE A 333 14.42 -23.24 -27.64
N GLY A 334 14.21 -22.01 -28.11
CA GLY A 334 15.08 -21.34 -29.08
C GLY A 334 15.94 -20.28 -28.39
N PRO A 335 17.26 -20.25 -28.62
CA PRO A 335 18.16 -19.21 -28.15
C PRO A 335 18.34 -18.08 -29.20
N ASP A 336 18.79 -16.92 -28.72
CA ASP A 336 19.38 -15.78 -29.46
C ASP A 336 18.40 -14.97 -30.35
N GLY A 337 18.43 -13.64 -30.46
CA GLY A 337 19.44 -12.65 -30.11
C GLY A 337 19.46 -11.57 -31.22
N TYR A 338 19.41 -10.30 -30.80
CA TYR A 338 19.79 -9.07 -31.53
C TYR A 338 18.85 -8.36 -32.55
N LEU A 339 18.63 -7.07 -32.23
CA LEU A 339 18.41 -5.83 -33.03
C LEU A 339 17.25 -5.77 -34.05
N ASP A 340 16.25 -4.91 -33.77
CA ASP A 340 16.26 -3.46 -34.08
C ASP A 340 15.40 -2.71 -33.04
#